data_AF-A0A4Q2ZW76-F1
#
_entry.id   AF-A0A4Q2ZW76-F1
#
_cell.length_a   1.000
_cell.length_b   1.000
_cell.length_c   1.000
_cell.angle_alpha   90.00
_cell.angle_beta   90.00
_cell.angle_gamma   90.00
#
_symmetry.space_group_name_H-M   'P 1'
#
loop_
_entity.id
_entity.type
_entity.pdbx_description
1 polymer ?
#
loop_
_entity_poly.entity_id
_entity_poly.type
_entity_poly.pdbx_seq_one_letter_code
_entity_poly.pdbx_strand_id
1 'polypeptide(L)'
;MRNLLLALPFLLLACQQRQEESPMPKDKMEQLVVDLHMAEVYSSIGRDSTYSVSAKKMDSLAVYYNDVLRHHNITQDQFNEIVNWYKVNPQELDSVYAKVIPRLTEMEAKYSGNK
;
A
#
# COMPACT_ATOMS: atom_id res chain seq x y z
N MET A 1 -51.78 20.24 -31.43
CA MET A 1 -50.40 19.81 -31.06
C MET A 1 -49.91 20.76 -29.98
N ARG A 2 -49.92 20.36 -28.71
CA ARG A 2 -49.26 21.14 -27.64
C ARG A 2 -48.71 20.18 -26.59
N ASN A 3 -47.54 19.67 -26.96
CA ASN A 3 -46.50 18.95 -26.25
C ASN A 3 -46.81 18.50 -24.82
N LEU A 4 -46.92 17.19 -24.71
CA LEU A 4 -46.75 16.35 -23.54
C LEU A 4 -45.37 16.66 -22.90
N LEU A 5 -45.36 17.42 -21.81
CA LEU A 5 -44.13 17.87 -21.13
C LEU A 5 -44.27 17.66 -19.63
N LEU A 6 -44.56 16.43 -19.19
CA LEU A 6 -44.64 16.11 -17.76
C LEU A 6 -44.44 14.61 -17.55
N ALA A 7 -43.19 14.20 -17.30
CA ALA A 7 -42.80 13.07 -16.44
C ALA A 7 -41.31 12.76 -16.62
N LEU A 8 -40.43 13.61 -16.08
CA LEU A 8 -39.05 13.20 -15.84
C LEU A 8 -38.44 13.82 -14.57
N PRO A 9 -38.92 13.44 -13.36
CA PRO A 9 -38.08 13.55 -12.19
C PRO A 9 -38.08 12.23 -11.41
N PHE A 10 -37.46 11.17 -11.96
CA PHE A 10 -37.22 9.93 -11.20
C PHE A 10 -35.83 9.32 -11.38
N LEU A 11 -34.92 10.00 -12.11
CA LEU A 11 -33.57 9.48 -12.39
C LEU A 11 -32.49 9.92 -11.38
N LEU A 12 -32.85 10.58 -10.27
CA LEU A 12 -31.87 11.10 -9.30
C LEU A 12 -31.53 10.17 -8.12
N LEU A 13 -31.95 8.89 -8.14
CA LEU A 13 -31.41 7.89 -7.21
C LEU A 13 -30.08 7.28 -7.71
N ALA A 14 -29.26 8.09 -8.40
CA ALA A 14 -27.96 7.68 -8.89
C ALA A 14 -26.95 7.60 -7.73
N CYS A 15 -26.49 6.38 -7.46
CA CYS A 15 -25.33 6.00 -6.65
C CYS A 15 -25.21 6.64 -5.26
N GLN A 16 -25.93 6.09 -4.28
CA GLN A 16 -25.32 5.94 -2.96
C GLN A 16 -24.20 4.89 -3.08
N GLN A 17 -23.00 5.35 -3.45
CA GLN A 17 -21.81 4.51 -3.43
C GLN A 17 -21.53 4.19 -1.96
N ARG A 18 -21.93 3.00 -1.53
CA ARG A 18 -21.59 2.49 -0.20
C ARG A 18 -20.08 2.46 -0.14
N GLN A 19 -19.49 3.37 0.63
CA GLN A 19 -18.06 3.39 0.86
C GLN A 19 -17.74 2.09 1.61
N GLU A 20 -17.14 1.13 0.90
CA GLU A 20 -16.66 -0.09 1.55
C GLU A 20 -15.64 0.31 2.60
N GLU A 21 -15.78 -0.24 3.80
CA GLU A 21 -14.83 0.00 4.87
C GLU A 21 -13.49 -0.67 4.52
N SER A 22 -12.39 -0.01 4.87
CA SER A 22 -11.07 -0.58 4.63
C SER A 22 -10.84 -1.81 5.50
N PRO A 23 -10.35 -2.94 4.94
CA PRO A 23 -9.96 -4.10 5.74
C PRO A 23 -8.77 -3.81 6.67
N MET A 24 -8.07 -2.69 6.47
CA MET A 24 -6.99 -2.24 7.33
C MET A 24 -6.93 -0.70 7.45
N PRO A 25 -6.93 -0.13 8.66
CA PRO A 25 -6.75 1.31 8.87
C PRO A 25 -5.43 1.84 8.26
N LYS A 26 -5.45 3.09 7.76
CA LYS A 26 -4.30 3.73 7.10
C LYS A 26 -3.02 3.67 7.92
N ASP A 27 -3.09 4.02 9.21
CA ASP A 27 -1.91 4.02 10.09
C ASP A 27 -1.25 2.63 10.20
N LYS A 28 -2.04 1.55 10.14
CA LYS A 28 -1.49 0.18 10.10
C LYS A 28 -0.89 -0.14 8.73
N MET A 29 -1.56 0.28 7.65
CA MET A 29 -1.05 0.10 6.30
C MET A 29 0.27 0.86 6.08
N GLU A 30 0.41 2.07 6.63
CA GLU A 30 1.65 2.84 6.62
C GLU A 30 2.81 2.09 7.28
N GLN A 31 2.58 1.49 8.46
CA GLN A 31 3.58 0.70 9.16
C GLN A 31 3.95 -0.56 8.36
N LEU A 32 2.95 -1.26 7.83
CA LEU A 32 3.15 -2.45 6.99
C LEU A 32 4.01 -2.13 5.76
N VAL A 33 3.72 -1.03 5.05
CA VAL A 33 4.47 -0.64 3.84
C VAL A 33 5.91 -0.25 4.19
N VAL A 34 6.14 0.46 5.30
CA VAL A 34 7.49 0.79 5.76
C VAL A 34 8.28 -0.49 6.06
N ASP A 35 7.69 -1.45 6.77
CA ASP A 35 8.38 -2.69 7.12
C ASP A 35 8.66 -3.58 5.90
N LEU A 36 7.72 -3.64 4.94
CA LEU A 36 7.95 -4.29 3.64
C LEU A 36 9.11 -3.62 2.89
N HIS A 37 9.19 -2.29 2.88
CA HIS A 37 10.30 -1.58 2.26
C HIS A 37 11.64 -1.91 2.94
N MET A 38 11.67 -1.98 4.27
CA MET A 38 12.85 -2.40 5.01
C MET A 38 13.25 -3.84 4.69
N ALA A 39 12.29 -4.76 4.55
CA ALA A 39 12.55 -6.13 4.11
C ALA A 39 13.24 -6.17 2.74
N GLU A 40 12.87 -5.29 1.80
CA GLU A 40 13.56 -5.17 0.51
C GLU A 40 15.01 -4.72 0.69
N VAL A 41 15.24 -3.69 1.52
CA VAL A 41 16.59 -3.20 1.84
C VAL A 41 17.42 -4.34 2.43
N TYR A 42 16.95 -5.01 3.47
CA TYR A 42 17.67 -6.12 4.12
C TYR A 42 17.96 -7.29 3.16
N SER A 43 17.02 -7.61 2.26
CA SER A 43 17.22 -8.65 1.24
C SER A 43 18.33 -8.34 0.24
N SER A 44 18.74 -7.06 0.15
CA SER A 44 19.77 -6.57 -0.77
C SER A 44 21.15 -6.41 -0.12
N ILE A 45 21.24 -6.36 1.22
CA ILE A 45 22.49 -6.22 1.97
C ILE A 45 23.31 -7.51 1.82
N GLY A 46 24.57 -7.38 1.41
CA GLY A 46 25.48 -8.52 1.15
C GLY A 46 25.73 -8.80 -0.34
N ARG A 47 25.24 -7.96 -1.25
CA ARG A 47 25.80 -7.90 -2.61
C ARG A 47 27.03 -6.98 -2.59
N ASP A 48 28.16 -7.52 -3.03
CA ASP A 48 29.36 -6.75 -3.32
C ASP A 48 29.01 -5.67 -4.37
N SER A 49 29.67 -4.52 -4.27
CA SER A 49 29.34 -3.23 -4.94
C SER A 49 29.23 -3.25 -6.48
N THR A 50 29.41 -4.41 -7.11
CA THR A 50 29.44 -4.65 -8.55
C THR A 50 28.14 -5.23 -9.14
N TYR A 51 27.17 -5.63 -8.31
CA TYR A 51 25.86 -6.11 -8.80
C TYR A 51 24.74 -5.10 -8.49
N SER A 52 24.01 -4.70 -9.54
CA SER A 52 22.90 -3.73 -9.47
C SER A 52 21.93 -4.01 -8.33
N VAL A 53 21.51 -2.96 -7.62
CA VAL A 53 20.47 -2.94 -6.57
C VAL A 53 19.17 -3.68 -6.96
N SER A 54 18.94 -3.88 -8.27
CA SER A 54 17.77 -4.59 -8.81
C SER A 54 17.74 -6.11 -8.52
N ALA A 55 18.86 -6.74 -8.16
CA ALA A 55 18.92 -8.20 -8.02
C ALA A 55 18.64 -8.66 -6.57
N LYS A 56 17.37 -8.59 -6.16
CA LYS A 56 16.88 -9.11 -4.85
C LYS A 56 17.09 -10.63 -4.78
N LYS A 57 17.59 -11.15 -3.64
CA LYS A 57 17.57 -12.60 -3.39
C LYS A 57 16.13 -13.00 -3.09
N MET A 58 15.44 -13.56 -4.08
CA MET A 58 14.00 -13.85 -3.98
C MET A 58 13.67 -14.73 -2.77
N ASP A 59 14.52 -15.71 -2.47
CA ASP A 59 14.37 -16.58 -1.30
C ASP A 59 14.47 -15.80 0.02
N SER A 60 15.47 -14.92 0.14
CA SER A 60 15.64 -14.07 1.33
C SER A 60 14.51 -13.05 1.46
N LEU A 61 14.06 -12.47 0.35
CA LEU A 61 12.96 -11.52 0.33
C LEU A 61 11.64 -12.17 0.77
N ALA A 62 11.35 -13.38 0.29
CA ALA A 62 10.16 -14.12 0.68
C ALA A 62 10.15 -14.43 2.20
N VAL A 63 11.30 -14.78 2.78
CA VAL A 63 11.45 -14.97 4.23
C VAL A 63 11.15 -13.68 4.99
N TYR A 64 11.75 -12.56 4.58
CA TYR A 64 11.50 -11.27 5.24
C TYR A 64 10.05 -10.81 5.10
N TYR A 65 9.42 -11.02 3.95
CA TYR A 65 8.00 -10.70 3.77
C TYR A 65 7.13 -11.53 4.70
N ASN A 66 7.41 -12.84 4.83
CA ASN A 66 6.69 -13.68 5.78
C ASN A 66 6.85 -13.20 7.23
N ASP A 67 8.06 -12.80 7.61
CA ASP A 67 8.34 -12.27 8.94
C ASP A 67 7.61 -10.94 9.20
N VAL A 68 7.55 -10.04 8.21
CA VAL A 68 6.79 -8.78 8.29
C VAL A 68 5.29 -9.08 8.46
N LEU A 69 4.71 -9.95 7.63
CA LEU A 69 3.29 -10.31 7.77
C LEU A 69 3.00 -10.92 9.15
N ARG A 70 3.88 -11.80 9.65
CA ARG A 70 3.78 -12.37 11.00
C ARG A 70 3.86 -11.29 12.09
N HIS A 71 4.77 -10.31 11.96
CA HIS A 71 4.90 -9.20 12.91
C HIS A 71 3.60 -8.39 13.02
N HIS A 72 2.93 -8.16 11.90
CA HIS A 72 1.66 -7.45 11.83
C HIS A 72 0.43 -8.32 12.14
N ASN A 73 0.61 -9.61 12.41
CA ASN A 73 -0.45 -10.61 12.59
C ASN A 73 -1.40 -10.72 11.38
N ILE A 74 -0.82 -10.71 10.18
CA ILE A 74 -1.53 -10.76 8.90
C ILE A 74 -1.27 -12.11 8.23
N THR A 75 -2.32 -12.80 7.80
CA THR A 75 -2.19 -13.98 6.93
C THR A 75 -1.98 -13.58 5.47
N GLN A 76 -1.47 -14.48 4.64
CA GLN A 76 -1.31 -14.20 3.21
C GLN A 76 -2.65 -13.81 2.53
N ASP A 77 -3.75 -14.46 2.91
CA ASP A 77 -5.07 -14.16 2.36
C ASP A 77 -5.57 -12.77 2.77
N GLN A 78 -5.38 -12.40 4.04
CA GLN A 78 -5.69 -11.05 4.53
C GLN A 78 -4.83 -10.00 3.82
N PHE A 79 -3.54 -10.27 3.61
CA PHE A 79 -2.66 -9.37 2.87
C PHE A 79 -3.17 -9.16 1.44
N ASN A 80 -3.56 -10.23 0.76
CA ASN A 80 -4.12 -10.16 -0.59
C ASN A 80 -5.41 -9.33 -0.63
N GLU A 81 -6.31 -9.52 0.35
CA GLU A 81 -7.55 -8.75 0.50
C GLU A 81 -7.25 -7.26 0.71
N ILE A 82 -6.36 -6.93 1.65
CA ILE A 82 -5.95 -5.56 1.95
C ILE A 82 -5.37 -4.89 0.71
N VAL A 83 -4.42 -5.52 0.04
CA VAL A 83 -3.79 -4.99 -1.17
C VAL A 83 -4.81 -4.78 -2.28
N ASN A 84 -5.72 -5.74 -2.49
CA ASN A 84 -6.75 -5.62 -3.53
C ASN A 84 -7.73 -4.48 -3.23
N TRP A 85 -8.09 -4.26 -1.97
CA TRP A 85 -8.91 -3.12 -1.57
C TRP A 85 -8.19 -1.79 -1.83
N TYR A 86 -6.93 -1.63 -1.41
CA TYR A 86 -6.19 -0.39 -1.63
C TYR A 86 -5.91 -0.11 -3.13
N LYS A 87 -5.77 -1.15 -3.97
CA LYS A 87 -5.62 -1.00 -5.42
C LYS A 87 -6.83 -0.33 -6.08
N VAL A 88 -8.04 -0.61 -5.62
CA VAL A 88 -9.28 -0.03 -6.17
C VAL A 88 -9.73 1.24 -5.43
N ASN A 89 -9.02 1.61 -4.35
CA ASN A 89 -9.23 2.83 -3.58
C ASN A 89 -7.98 3.74 -3.62
N PRO A 90 -7.64 4.33 -4.79
CA PRO A 90 -6.37 5.04 -4.98
C PRO A 90 -6.20 6.25 -4.05
N GLN A 91 -7.27 6.98 -3.73
CA GLN A 91 -7.19 8.12 -2.79
C GLN A 91 -6.76 7.67 -1.38
N GLU A 92 -7.17 6.48 -0.97
CA GLU A 92 -6.79 5.90 0.32
C GLU A 92 -5.33 5.47 0.29
N LEU A 93 -4.88 4.86 -0.82
CA LEU A 93 -3.49 4.49 -1.03
C LEU A 93 -2.55 5.72 -1.10
N ASP A 94 -2.96 6.77 -1.79
CA ASP A 94 -2.22 8.04 -1.88
C ASP A 94 -2.02 8.65 -0.50
N SER A 95 -3.04 8.60 0.36
CA SER A 95 -2.95 9.11 1.72
C SER A 95 -1.99 8.31 2.61
N VAL A 96 -1.84 7.01 2.37
CA VAL A 96 -0.80 6.18 3.00
C VAL A 96 0.59 6.62 2.52
N TYR A 97 0.79 6.72 1.20
CA TYR A 97 2.09 7.11 0.65
C TYR A 97 2.52 8.54 0.99
N ALA A 98 1.57 9.46 1.18
CA ALA A 98 1.85 10.82 1.64
C ALA A 98 2.59 10.86 2.99
N LYS A 99 2.44 9.83 3.83
CA LYS A 99 3.17 9.69 5.11
C LYS A 99 4.35 8.73 5.04
N VAL A 100 4.24 7.66 4.24
CA VAL A 100 5.33 6.67 4.07
C VAL A 100 6.55 7.31 3.43
N ILE A 101 6.39 8.10 2.35
CA ILE A 101 7.52 8.68 1.61
C ILE A 101 8.39 9.56 2.51
N PRO A 102 7.86 10.58 3.23
CA PRO A 102 8.68 11.40 4.13
C PRO A 102 9.41 10.57 5.19
N ARG A 103 8.74 9.57 5.76
CA ARG A 103 9.33 8.69 6.79
C ARG A 103 10.49 7.87 6.23
N LEU A 104 10.34 7.28 5.05
CA LEU A 104 11.42 6.55 4.40
C LEU A 104 12.58 7.47 4.06
N THR A 105 12.31 8.67 3.52
CA THR A 105 13.35 9.68 3.23
C THR A 105 14.11 10.11 4.49
N GLU A 106 13.41 10.33 5.61
CA GLU A 106 14.05 10.66 6.89
C GLU A 106 14.96 9.53 7.38
N MET A 107 14.49 8.28 7.28
CA MET A 107 15.28 7.09 7.62
C MET A 107 16.52 7.01 6.72
N GLU A 108 16.37 7.11 5.40
CA GLU A 108 17.49 7.10 4.46
C GLU A 108 18.51 8.19 4.77
N ALA A 109 18.07 9.42 5.04
CA ALA A 109 18.96 10.52 5.40
C ALA A 109 19.76 10.21 6.69
N LYS A 110 19.09 9.67 7.71
CA LYS A 110 19.71 9.29 8.98
C LYS A 110 20.78 8.19 8.81
N TYR A 111 20.54 7.21 7.95
CA TYR A 111 21.46 6.09 7.75
C TYR A 111 22.53 6.37 6.67
N SER A 112 22.29 7.31 5.76
CA SER A 112 23.27 7.73 4.73
C SER A 112 24.26 8.78 5.21
N GLY A 113 23.86 9.62 6.18
CA GLY A 113 24.72 10.67 6.77
C GLY A 113 25.71 10.20 7.84
N ASN A 114 25.70 8.91 8.21
CA ASN A 114 26.64 8.30 9.17
C ASN A 114 27.86 7.63 8.49
N LYS A 115 28.30 8.15 7.33
CA LYS A 115 29.55 7.77 6.68
C LYS A 115 30.62 8.82 6.88
#